data_AF-A0A565C083-F1
#
_entry.id   AF-A0A565C083-F1
#
_cell.length_a   1.000
_cell.length_b   1.000
_cell.length_c   1.000
_cell.angle_alpha   90.00
_cell.angle_beta   90.00
_cell.angle_gamma   90.00
#
_symmetry.space_group_name_H-M   'P 1'
#
loop_
_entity.id
_entity.type
_entity.pdbx_description
1 polymer ?
#
loop_
_entity_poly.entity_id
_entity_poly.type
_entity_poly.pdbx_seq_one_letter_code
_entity_poly.pdbx_strand_id
1 'polypeptide(L)'
;MAPFRKSKPTKPLVSIVRDLSSVLLQDMFVGFFSATGSILSEHFVLGWSFALNEKEAPPLDLSKLPKLPKFPKVPSRVPSRIYTFYMNWKLSISIFCIPLVFIPSLIFLVRFILMRRRKFAEELEDFGKQILGRTD
;
A
#
# COMPACT_ATOMS: atom_id res chain seq x y z
N MET A 1 -4.40 27.14 12.31
CA MET A 1 -5.78 26.66 12.11
C MET A 1 -6.34 26.22 13.46
N ALA A 2 -7.64 26.30 13.66
CA ALA A 2 -8.31 25.83 14.88
C ALA A 2 -9.46 24.87 14.50
N PRO A 3 -9.83 23.91 15.37
CA PRO A 3 -11.00 23.07 15.15
C PRO A 3 -12.28 23.90 14.94
N PHE A 4 -13.26 23.34 14.23
CA PHE A 4 -14.54 23.99 13.98
C PHE A 4 -15.19 24.44 15.31
N ARG A 5 -15.65 25.71 15.35
CA ARG A 5 -16.20 26.38 16.56
C ARG A 5 -15.22 26.60 17.71
N LYS A 6 -13.91 26.50 17.48
CA LYS A 6 -12.88 26.95 18.44
C LYS A 6 -12.22 28.23 17.94
N SER A 7 -11.84 29.11 18.87
CA SER A 7 -11.11 30.33 18.55
C SER A 7 -9.73 30.00 17.96
N LYS A 8 -9.27 30.84 17.03
CA LYS A 8 -7.92 30.76 16.48
C LYS A 8 -6.91 30.99 17.62
N PRO A 9 -5.85 30.18 17.73
CA PRO A 9 -4.83 30.42 18.73
C PRO A 9 -4.12 31.75 18.48
N THR A 10 -3.88 32.52 19.54
CA THR A 10 -3.18 33.82 19.49
C THR A 10 -1.72 33.68 19.06
N LYS A 11 -1.08 32.56 19.42
CA LYS A 11 0.29 32.24 19.02
C LYS A 11 0.27 31.17 17.93
N PRO A 12 0.94 31.37 16.78
CA PRO A 12 1.07 30.34 15.77
C PRO A 12 1.89 29.16 16.31
N LEU A 13 1.53 27.94 15.91
CA LEU A 13 2.25 26.71 16.32
C LEU A 13 3.63 26.60 15.66
N VAL A 14 3.75 27.12 14.45
CA VAL A 14 4.98 27.11 13.66
C VAL A 14 5.10 28.49 13.02
N SER A 15 6.25 29.12 13.18
CA SER A 15 6.62 30.36 12.51
C SER A 15 8.00 30.21 11.89
N ILE A 16 8.19 30.79 10.71
CA ILE A 16 9.48 30.87 10.06
C ILE A 16 9.64 32.27 9.49
N VAL A 17 10.79 32.88 9.74
CA VAL A 17 11.14 34.19 9.19
C VAL A 17 11.99 33.96 7.95
N ARG A 18 11.46 34.28 6.77
CA ARG A 18 12.15 34.22 5.49
C ARG A 18 11.77 35.41 4.64
N ASP A 19 12.76 35.95 3.94
CA ASP A 19 12.49 36.92 2.90
C ASP A 19 11.90 36.19 1.69
N LEU A 20 10.69 36.58 1.30
CA LEU A 20 9.98 36.06 0.14
C LEU A 20 10.01 37.05 -1.04
N SER A 21 10.66 38.21 -0.89
CA SER A 21 10.69 39.29 -1.88
C SER A 21 11.25 38.85 -3.24
N SER A 22 12.14 37.84 -3.24
CA SER A 22 12.72 37.31 -4.47
C SER A 22 11.79 36.39 -5.27
N VAL A 23 10.70 35.89 -4.64
CA VAL A 23 9.76 34.91 -5.24
C VAL A 23 8.37 35.52 -5.43
N LEU A 24 8.00 36.49 -4.59
CA LEU A 24 6.73 37.17 -4.69
C LEU A 24 6.74 38.16 -5.87
N LEU A 25 5.75 38.04 -6.73
CA LEU A 25 5.49 38.99 -7.81
C LEU A 25 4.50 40.06 -7.33
N GLN A 26 4.41 41.16 -8.07
CA GLN A 26 3.48 42.25 -7.75
C GLN A 26 2.02 41.78 -7.73
N ASP A 27 1.64 40.92 -8.68
CA ASP A 27 0.34 40.28 -8.75
C ASP A 27 0.50 38.77 -8.60
N MET A 28 -0.18 38.19 -7.62
CA MET A 28 -0.17 36.75 -7.36
C MET A 28 -1.56 36.26 -6.94
N PHE A 29 -1.80 34.98 -7.21
CA PHE A 29 -3.02 34.30 -6.81
C PHE A 29 -2.77 33.42 -5.59
N VAL A 30 -3.68 33.48 -4.63
CA VAL A 30 -3.70 32.59 -3.46
C VAL A 30 -4.95 31.73 -3.53
N GLY A 31 -4.81 30.47 -3.16
CA GLY A 31 -5.90 29.51 -3.21
C GLY A 31 -5.60 28.25 -2.44
N PHE A 32 -6.58 27.38 -2.38
CA PHE A 32 -6.46 26.07 -1.76
C PHE A 32 -6.33 25.00 -2.83
N PHE A 33 -5.44 24.06 -2.57
CA PHE A 33 -5.31 22.84 -3.36
C PHE A 33 -5.44 21.66 -2.42
N SER A 34 -6.02 20.57 -2.91
CA SER A 34 -6.12 19.33 -2.17
C SER A 34 -5.84 18.17 -3.10
N ALA A 35 -5.20 17.13 -2.56
CA ALA A 35 -4.92 15.90 -3.26
C ALA A 35 -5.51 14.73 -2.49
N THR A 36 -6.11 13.79 -3.20
CA THR A 36 -6.58 12.51 -2.66
C THR A 36 -5.54 11.45 -2.95
N GLY A 37 -5.12 10.74 -1.90
CA GLY A 37 -4.15 9.64 -2.00
C GLY A 37 -4.86 8.29 -2.18
N SER A 38 -4.24 7.22 -1.69
CA SER A 38 -4.81 5.86 -1.72
C SER A 38 -6.10 5.70 -0.92
N ILE A 39 -6.40 6.66 -0.04
CA ILE A 39 -7.60 6.70 0.80
C ILE A 39 -8.54 7.76 0.23
N LEU A 40 -9.80 7.38 0.01
CA LEU A 40 -10.87 8.31 -0.36
C LEU A 40 -11.00 9.36 0.76
N SER A 41 -10.73 10.62 0.40
CA SER A 41 -10.84 11.76 1.29
C SER A 41 -11.56 12.88 0.54
N GLU A 42 -12.47 13.56 1.21
CA GLU A 42 -13.21 14.68 0.64
C GLU A 42 -12.79 15.95 1.38
N HIS A 43 -12.45 16.99 0.62
CA HIS A 43 -11.90 18.23 1.16
C HIS A 43 -12.78 19.39 0.74
N PHE A 44 -13.50 19.97 1.71
CA PHE A 44 -14.41 21.10 1.49
C PHE A 44 -13.92 22.36 2.19
N VAL A 45 -13.85 23.45 1.44
CA VAL A 45 -13.63 24.79 1.97
C VAL A 45 -14.98 25.50 2.03
N LEU A 46 -15.58 25.57 3.22
CA LEU A 46 -16.91 26.19 3.40
C LEU A 46 -16.84 27.72 3.36
N GLY A 47 -15.69 28.29 3.68
CA GLY A 47 -15.43 29.72 3.70
C GLY A 47 -14.00 29.99 4.10
N TRP A 48 -13.51 31.17 3.72
CA TRP A 48 -12.16 31.61 3.98
C TRP A 48 -12.12 33.14 4.09
N SER A 49 -11.14 33.64 4.84
CA SER A 49 -10.87 35.07 4.99
C SER A 49 -9.36 35.25 4.95
N PHE A 50 -8.89 36.22 4.17
CA PHE A 50 -7.48 36.45 3.91
C PHE A 50 -7.20 37.94 3.88
N ALA A 51 -6.06 38.35 4.43
CA ALA A 51 -5.57 39.72 4.40
C ALA A 51 -4.06 39.71 4.17
N LEU A 52 -3.59 40.68 3.38
CA LEU A 52 -2.18 40.98 3.15
C LEU A 52 -1.81 42.22 3.95
N ASN A 53 -0.56 42.25 4.44
CA ASN A 53 0.10 43.40 5.08
C ASN A 53 -0.55 43.89 6.38
N GLU A 54 0.07 43.60 7.53
CA GLU A 54 -0.17 44.12 8.92
C GLU A 54 -1.61 44.16 9.44
N LYS A 55 -2.63 43.95 8.61
CA LYS A 55 -4.03 43.88 8.94
C LYS A 55 -4.41 42.43 9.19
N GLU A 56 -5.00 42.21 10.35
CA GLU A 56 -5.63 40.94 10.64
C GLU A 56 -6.84 40.73 9.72
N ALA A 57 -6.97 39.52 9.17
CA ALA A 57 -8.10 39.17 8.33
C ALA A 57 -9.40 39.18 9.16
N PRO A 58 -10.51 39.73 8.64
CA PRO A 58 -11.79 39.75 9.35
C PRO A 58 -12.20 38.34 9.79
N PRO A 59 -12.74 38.17 11.00
CA PRO A 59 -13.18 36.86 11.48
C PRO A 59 -14.30 36.32 10.58
N LEU A 60 -14.18 35.05 10.19
CA LEU A 60 -15.19 34.39 9.37
C LEU A 60 -16.43 34.10 10.22
N ASP A 61 -17.58 34.61 9.79
CA ASP A 61 -18.86 34.38 10.45
C ASP A 61 -19.33 32.94 10.21
N LEU A 62 -19.09 32.07 11.20
CA LEU A 62 -19.43 30.65 11.14
C LEU A 62 -20.93 30.39 11.05
N SER A 63 -21.78 31.36 11.41
CA SER A 63 -23.25 31.20 11.37
C SER A 63 -23.81 31.28 9.95
N LYS A 64 -23.10 32.00 9.06
CA LYS A 64 -23.45 32.16 7.65
C LYS A 64 -22.92 31.05 6.75
N LEU A 65 -22.08 30.17 7.28
CA LEU A 65 -21.51 29.08 6.51
C LEU A 65 -22.60 28.05 6.16
N PRO A 66 -22.60 27.50 4.93
CA PRO A 66 -23.49 26.44 4.56
C PRO A 66 -23.23 25.21 5.45
N LYS A 67 -24.27 24.42 5.68
CA LYS A 67 -24.13 23.15 6.40
C LYS A 67 -23.27 22.21 5.56
N LEU A 68 -22.35 21.51 6.22
CA LEU A 68 -21.57 20.45 5.58
C LEU A 68 -22.51 19.46 4.91
N PRO A 69 -22.23 19.06 3.65
CA PRO A 69 -22.99 18.00 3.01
C PRO A 69 -22.96 16.76 3.89
N LYS A 70 -24.16 16.26 4.22
CA LYS A 70 -24.33 15.02 4.98
C LYS A 70 -24.17 13.89 3.99
N PHE A 71 -22.96 13.36 3.85
CA PHE A 71 -22.78 12.15 3.07
C PHE A 71 -23.42 10.98 3.83
N PRO A 72 -24.13 10.07 3.12
CA PRO A 72 -24.43 8.78 3.71
C PRO A 72 -23.08 8.21 4.20
N LYS A 73 -23.07 7.57 5.37
CA LYS A 73 -21.87 6.87 5.87
C LYS A 73 -21.50 5.83 4.80
N VAL A 74 -20.63 6.21 3.86
CA VAL A 74 -20.01 5.26 2.95
C VAL A 74 -19.25 4.33 3.89
N PRO A 75 -19.52 3.02 3.89
CA PRO A 75 -18.78 2.12 4.74
C PRO A 75 -17.30 2.39 4.48
N SER A 76 -16.55 2.64 5.55
CA SER A 76 -15.11 2.96 5.56
C SER A 76 -14.22 1.87 4.93
N ARG A 77 -14.84 0.88 4.30
CA ARG A 77 -14.27 -0.22 3.53
C ARG A 77 -14.83 -0.16 2.11
N VAL A 78 -14.57 0.93 1.38
CA VAL A 78 -14.47 0.78 -0.07
C VAL A 78 -13.04 0.28 -0.29
N PRO A 79 -12.81 -1.04 -0.40
CA PRO A 79 -11.47 -1.52 -0.69
C PRO A 79 -11.02 -0.84 -1.99
N SER A 80 -9.81 -0.31 -2.00
CA SER A 80 -9.23 0.23 -3.23
C SER A 80 -9.35 -0.84 -4.32
N ARG A 81 -9.57 -0.43 -5.57
CA ARG A 81 -9.63 -1.39 -6.71
C ARG A 81 -8.40 -2.31 -6.76
N ILE A 82 -7.28 -1.84 -6.21
CA ILE A 82 -6.02 -2.58 -6.08
C ILE A 82 -6.10 -3.64 -4.98
N TYR A 83 -6.73 -3.34 -3.83
CA TYR A 83 -6.92 -4.31 -2.75
C TYR A 83 -7.91 -5.43 -3.15
N THR A 84 -9.00 -5.10 -3.85
CA THR A 84 -9.89 -6.12 -4.42
C THR A 84 -9.18 -6.95 -5.48
N PHE A 85 -8.40 -6.34 -6.36
CA PHE A 85 -7.60 -7.06 -7.36
C PHE A 85 -6.59 -8.01 -6.70
N TYR A 86 -5.85 -7.56 -5.69
CA TYR A 86 -4.89 -8.38 -4.95
C TYR A 86 -5.56 -9.55 -4.22
N MET A 87 -6.70 -9.31 -3.55
CA MET A 87 -7.46 -10.35 -2.86
C MET A 87 -8.01 -11.40 -3.81
N ASN A 88 -8.55 -10.98 -4.97
CA ASN A 88 -9.06 -11.90 -6.00
C ASN A 88 -7.92 -12.71 -6.64
N TRP A 89 -6.80 -12.05 -6.94
CA TRP A 89 -5.66 -12.68 -7.60
C TRP A 89 -4.91 -13.64 -6.68
N LYS A 90 -4.91 -13.41 -5.35
CA LYS A 90 -4.28 -14.30 -4.37
C LYS A 90 -4.86 -15.72 -4.41
N LEU A 91 -6.17 -15.86 -4.57
CA LEU A 91 -6.83 -17.17 -4.65
C LEU A 91 -6.42 -17.89 -5.95
N SER A 92 -6.41 -17.17 -7.07
CA SER A 92 -6.04 -17.70 -8.39
C SER A 92 -4.57 -18.12 -8.47
N ILE A 93 -3.62 -17.33 -7.94
CA ILE A 93 -2.21 -17.72 -7.86
C ILE A 93 -2.06 -19.01 -7.08
N SER A 94 -2.70 -19.11 -5.90
CA SER A 94 -2.56 -20.28 -5.04
C SER A 94 -3.00 -21.56 -5.75
N ILE A 95 -4.12 -21.52 -6.47
CA ILE A 95 -4.65 -22.68 -7.20
C ILE A 95 -3.72 -23.10 -8.35
N PHE A 96 -3.09 -22.15 -9.04
CA PHE A 96 -2.21 -22.45 -10.17
C PHE A 96 -0.78 -22.88 -9.75
N CYS A 97 -0.23 -22.27 -8.71
CA CYS A 97 1.14 -22.56 -8.27
C CYS A 97 1.29 -23.93 -7.59
N ILE A 98 0.26 -24.41 -6.88
CA ILE A 98 0.30 -25.71 -6.19
C ILE A 98 0.55 -26.88 -7.16
N PRO A 99 -0.25 -27.12 -8.21
CA PRO A 99 0.00 -28.23 -9.14
C PRO A 99 1.30 -28.04 -9.94
N LEU A 100 1.66 -26.79 -10.26
CA LEU A 100 2.88 -26.49 -11.01
C LEU A 100 4.15 -26.91 -10.26
N VAL A 101 4.17 -26.83 -8.92
CA VAL A 101 5.33 -27.23 -8.11
C VAL A 101 5.21 -28.67 -7.62
N PHE A 102 4.00 -29.13 -7.29
CA PHE A 102 3.79 -30.45 -6.69
C PHE A 102 4.00 -31.59 -7.69
N ILE A 103 3.50 -31.46 -8.92
CA ILE A 103 3.64 -32.47 -9.97
C ILE A 103 5.12 -32.73 -10.33
N PRO A 104 5.96 -31.73 -10.65
CA PRO A 104 7.38 -31.98 -10.96
C PRO A 104 8.15 -32.49 -9.74
N SER A 105 7.80 -32.08 -8.52
CA SER A 105 8.41 -32.62 -7.29
C SER A 105 8.17 -34.12 -7.15
N LEU A 106 6.95 -34.61 -7.39
CA LEU A 106 6.64 -36.03 -7.37
C LEU A 106 7.38 -36.80 -8.46
N ILE A 107 7.44 -36.27 -9.68
CA ILE A 107 8.19 -36.88 -10.79
C ILE A 107 9.68 -36.99 -10.43
N PHE A 108 10.24 -35.92 -9.87
CA PHE A 108 11.63 -35.87 -9.42
C PHE A 108 11.88 -36.91 -8.32
N LEU A 109 10.99 -37.01 -7.32
CA LEU A 109 11.12 -37.96 -6.22
C LEU A 109 11.08 -39.41 -6.72
N VAL A 110 10.15 -39.76 -7.62
CA VAL A 110 10.08 -41.10 -8.21
C VAL A 110 11.36 -41.41 -8.99
N ARG A 111 11.82 -40.50 -9.84
CA ARG A 111 13.08 -40.68 -10.58
C ARG A 111 14.27 -40.83 -9.64
N PHE A 112 14.32 -40.04 -8.57
CA PHE A 112 15.37 -40.12 -7.56
C PHE A 112 15.39 -41.49 -6.87
N ILE A 113 14.22 -42.02 -6.50
CA ILE A 113 14.10 -43.36 -5.90
C ILE A 113 14.55 -44.44 -6.90
N LEU A 114 14.10 -44.38 -8.16
CA LEU A 114 14.48 -45.36 -9.17
C LEU A 114 15.99 -45.34 -9.47
N MET A 115 16.57 -44.14 -9.61
CA MET A 115 18.02 -43.96 -9.77
C MET A 115 18.79 -44.53 -8.58
N ARG A 116 18.29 -44.29 -7.37
CA ARG A 116 18.92 -44.80 -6.15
C ARG A 116 18.83 -46.33 -6.06
N ARG A 117 17.70 -46.94 -6.43
CA ARG A 117 17.54 -48.40 -6.43
C ARG A 117 18.44 -49.10 -7.45
N ARG A 118 18.67 -48.50 -8.62
CA ARG A 118 19.58 -49.06 -9.64
C ARG A 118 21.02 -49.14 -9.14
N LYS A 119 21.51 -48.10 -8.46
CA LYS A 119 22.86 -48.09 -7.90
C LYS A 119 23.08 -49.20 -6.86
N PHE A 120 22.10 -49.44 -5.98
CA PHE A 120 22.18 -50.54 -5.00
C PHE A 120 22.09 -51.93 -5.63
N ALA A 121 21.38 -52.08 -6.76
CA ALA A 121 21.32 -53.36 -7.47
C ALA A 121 22.66 -53.72 -8.14
N GLU A 122 23.34 -52.73 -8.73
CA GLU A 122 24.68 -52.89 -9.31
C GLU A 122 25.70 -53.30 -8.23
N GLU A 123 25.67 -52.67 -7.05
CA GLU A 123 26.53 -53.07 -5.92
C GLU A 123 26.24 -54.51 -5.45
N LEU A 124 24.96 -54.92 -5.35
CA LEU A 124 24.59 -56.27 -4.95
C LEU A 124 25.02 -57.34 -5.96
N GLU A 125 24.93 -57.05 -7.27
CA GLU A 125 25.41 -57.97 -8.31
C GLU A 125 26.94 -58.14 -8.25
N ASP A 126 27.67 -57.06 -7.95
CA ASP A 126 29.13 -57.10 -7.82
C ASP A 126 29.55 -57.87 -6.56
N PHE A 127 28.87 -57.65 -5.43
CA PHE A 127 29.04 -58.48 -4.22
C PHE A 127 28.72 -59.96 -4.50
N GLY A 128 27.64 -60.24 -5.23
CA GLY A 128 27.23 -61.61 -5.59
C GLY A 128 28.26 -62.32 -6.46
N LYS A 129 28.79 -61.64 -7.49
CA LYS A 129 29.85 -62.18 -8.36
C LYS A 129 31.16 -62.41 -7.62
N GLN A 130 31.53 -61.52 -6.69
CA GLN A 130 32.76 -61.65 -5.91
C GLN A 130 32.70 -62.81 -4.91
N ILE A 131 31.52 -63.11 -4.35
CA ILE A 131 31.33 -64.29 -3.47
C ILE A 131 31.39 -65.58 -4.28
N LEU A 132 30.70 -65.65 -5.43
CA LEU A 132 30.71 -66.84 -6.30
C LEU A 132 32.08 -67.13 -6.93
N GLY A 133 32.84 -66.09 -7.29
CA GLY A 133 34.21 -66.25 -7.81
C GLY A 133 35.27 -66.58 -6.76
N ARG A 134 34.91 -66.65 -5.47
CA ARG A 134 35.81 -67.01 -4.36
C ARG A 134 35.58 -68.44 -3.82
N THR A 135 34.56 -69.12 -4.33
CA THR A 135 34.20 -70.49 -3.95
C THR A 135 34.68 -71.56 -4.93
N ASP A 136 35.40 -71.17 -5.99
CA ASP A 136 36.18 -72.05 -6.88
C ASP A 136 37.68 -71.93 -6.58
#